data_AF-A0A6A4L347-F1
#
_entry.id   AF-A0A6A4L347-F1
#
_cell.length_a   1.000
_cell.length_b   1.000
_cell.length_c   1.000
_cell.angle_alpha   90.00
_cell.angle_beta   90.00
_cell.angle_gamma   90.00
#
_symmetry.space_group_name_H-M   'P 1'
#
loop_
_entity.id
_entity.type
_entity.pdbx_description
1 polymer ?
#
loop_
_entity_poly.entity_id
_entity_poly.type
_entity_poly.pdbx_seq_one_letter_code
_entity_poly.pdbx_strand_id
1 'polypeptide(L)'
;MTDLPCLRDDDPETWHVQVFRSVDSNSVKGFPKDPKDATSKNLACGKNVLIDMSIHAAYVNAIRAAQRFIYIENQYFLGSSYNWNQHKKLGANNLIPMEIALKIANKIKAKERFSVYIVIPMWPEGDVPTCVTTQRILFWQYNTMQMMYGVIYKALEEVGLEKEYEPQDYLNFFCLGNREAEDGKTLL
;
A
#
# COMPACT_ATOMS: atom_id res chain seq x y z
N MET A 1 -32.11 -28.94 13.24
CA MET A 1 -30.93 -28.68 12.40
C MET A 1 -31.44 -27.74 11.33
N THR A 2 -31.26 -26.44 11.52
CA THR A 2 -31.76 -25.41 10.59
C THR A 2 -30.78 -25.31 9.44
N ASP A 3 -31.24 -25.66 8.24
CA ASP A 3 -30.49 -25.50 7.00
C ASP A 3 -30.10 -24.03 6.85
N LEU A 4 -28.79 -23.76 6.91
CA LEU A 4 -28.25 -22.47 6.52
C LEU A 4 -28.60 -22.25 5.04
N PRO A 5 -29.08 -21.06 4.64
CA PRO A 5 -29.35 -20.78 3.24
C PRO A 5 -28.02 -20.87 2.48
N CYS A 6 -27.86 -21.94 1.71
CA CYS A 6 -26.86 -22.04 0.66
C CYS A 6 -27.18 -20.94 -0.35
N LEU A 7 -26.39 -19.85 -0.33
CA LEU A 7 -26.41 -18.87 -1.42
C LEU A 7 -26.10 -19.62 -2.71
N ARG A 8 -26.90 -19.39 -3.75
CA ARG A 8 -26.70 -20.06 -5.03
C ARG A 8 -25.41 -19.51 -5.66
N ASP A 9 -24.60 -20.38 -6.24
CA ASP A 9 -23.33 -19.98 -6.87
C ASP A 9 -23.48 -18.95 -8.02
N ASP A 10 -24.70 -18.71 -8.51
CA ASP A 10 -25.04 -17.74 -9.56
C ASP A 10 -25.55 -16.39 -9.03
N ASP A 11 -25.60 -16.19 -7.70
CA ASP A 11 -26.00 -14.91 -7.13
C ASP A 11 -24.89 -13.86 -7.36
N PRO A 12 -25.17 -12.75 -8.08
CA PRO A 12 -24.18 -11.69 -8.35
C PRO A 12 -23.65 -10.99 -7.09
N GLU A 13 -24.33 -11.11 -5.95
CA GLU A 13 -23.91 -10.58 -4.67
C GLU A 13 -23.05 -11.59 -3.85
N THR A 14 -22.70 -12.75 -4.42
CA THR A 14 -21.85 -13.74 -3.76
C THR A 14 -20.40 -13.26 -3.64
N TRP A 15 -19.83 -13.40 -2.44
CA TRP A 15 -18.43 -13.03 -2.17
C TRP A 15 -17.55 -14.26 -1.97
N HIS A 16 -16.46 -14.34 -2.73
CA HIS A 16 -15.32 -15.20 -2.40
C HIS A 16 -14.35 -14.43 -1.52
N VAL A 17 -14.22 -14.83 -0.26
CA VAL A 17 -13.40 -14.14 0.74
C VAL A 17 -12.24 -15.02 1.18
N GLN A 18 -11.04 -14.44 1.23
CA GLN A 18 -9.86 -15.05 1.83
C GLN A 18 -9.34 -14.18 2.96
N VAL A 19 -9.02 -14.80 4.10
CA VAL A 19 -8.46 -14.11 5.27
C VAL A 19 -6.93 -14.11 5.20
N PHE A 20 -6.33 -12.94 5.45
CA PHE A 20 -4.89 -12.74 5.49
C PHE A 20 -4.45 -12.16 6.83
N ARG A 21 -3.22 -12.41 7.24
CA ARG A 21 -2.65 -11.92 8.51
C ARG A 21 -1.19 -11.47 8.36
N SER A 22 -0.75 -10.74 9.38
CA SER A 22 0.65 -10.43 9.68
C SER A 22 0.89 -10.85 11.13
N VAL A 23 1.41 -12.06 11.35
CA VAL A 23 1.57 -12.62 12.71
C VAL A 23 2.74 -13.58 12.75
N ASP A 24 3.43 -13.64 13.89
CA ASP A 24 4.56 -14.54 14.11
C ASP A 24 4.22 -15.68 15.08
N SER A 25 5.07 -16.71 15.14
CA SER A 25 4.89 -17.86 16.01
C SER A 25 4.97 -17.54 17.52
N ASN A 26 5.41 -16.34 17.89
CA ASN A 26 5.42 -15.91 19.29
C ASN A 26 4.07 -15.32 19.71
N SER A 27 3.32 -14.78 18.74
CA SER A 27 2.05 -14.10 18.95
C SER A 27 0.84 -15.05 18.85
N VAL A 28 1.00 -16.25 18.28
CA VAL A 28 -0.10 -17.21 18.08
C VAL A 28 0.35 -18.66 18.25
N LYS A 29 -0.54 -19.51 18.77
CA LYS A 29 -0.35 -20.97 18.83
C LYS A 29 -0.78 -21.64 17.52
N GLY A 30 -0.19 -22.79 17.21
CA GLY A 30 -0.62 -23.65 16.09
C GLY A 30 0.20 -23.52 14.80
N PHE A 31 1.24 -22.70 14.80
CA PHE A 31 2.26 -22.75 13.74
C PHE A 31 3.01 -24.08 13.79
N PRO A 32 3.47 -24.61 12.64
CA PRO A 32 4.23 -25.86 12.60
C PRO A 32 5.51 -25.73 13.42
N LYS A 33 5.94 -26.82 14.05
CA LYS A 33 7.17 -26.85 14.85
C LYS A 33 8.41 -27.06 13.99
N ASP A 34 8.28 -27.81 12.88
CA ASP A 34 9.37 -28.02 11.92
C ASP A 34 9.37 -26.87 10.88
N PRO A 35 10.46 -26.11 10.74
CA PRO A 35 10.59 -25.10 9.70
C PRO A 35 10.41 -25.63 8.27
N LYS A 36 10.64 -26.93 8.02
CA LYS A 36 10.41 -27.54 6.70
C LYS A 36 8.93 -27.51 6.30
N ASP A 37 8.04 -27.63 7.28
CA ASP A 37 6.60 -27.58 7.04
C ASP A 37 6.08 -26.15 6.84
N ALA A 38 6.89 -25.13 7.18
CA ALA A 38 6.51 -23.73 7.12
C ALA A 38 6.26 -23.26 5.67
N THR A 39 7.14 -23.65 4.73
CA THR A 39 7.03 -23.26 3.32
C THR A 39 5.76 -23.80 2.68
N SER A 40 5.35 -25.02 3.03
CA SER A 40 4.10 -25.62 2.53
C SER A 40 2.84 -24.86 2.96
N LYS A 41 2.95 -24.06 4.04
CA LYS A 41 1.89 -23.21 4.59
C LYS A 41 2.08 -21.72 4.26
N ASN A 42 2.95 -21.39 3.32
CA ASN A 42 3.30 -20.02 2.94
C ASN A 42 3.83 -19.16 4.10
N LEU A 43 4.46 -19.79 5.09
CA LEU A 43 5.11 -19.09 6.20
C LEU A 43 6.57 -18.81 5.85
N ALA A 44 7.02 -17.58 6.13
CA ALA A 44 8.41 -17.20 6.05
C ALA A 44 9.16 -17.61 7.33
N CYS A 45 10.46 -17.87 7.22
CA CYS A 45 11.33 -18.10 8.37
C CYS A 45 12.30 -16.92 8.51
N GLY A 46 12.27 -16.23 9.65
CA GLY A 46 13.13 -15.09 9.94
C GLY A 46 13.60 -15.13 11.39
N LYS A 47 14.92 -15.04 11.62
CA LYS A 47 15.54 -15.02 12.97
C LYS A 47 14.99 -16.12 13.92
N ASN A 48 14.86 -17.36 13.41
CA ASN A 48 14.32 -18.52 14.13
C ASN A 48 12.84 -18.41 14.53
N VAL A 49 12.08 -17.52 13.90
CA VAL A 49 10.63 -17.35 14.09
C VAL A 49 9.92 -17.61 12.76
N LEU A 50 8.78 -18.29 12.83
CA LEU A 50 7.90 -18.46 11.67
C LEU A 50 6.93 -17.28 11.57
N ILE A 51 6.78 -16.73 10.38
CA ILE A 51 6.06 -15.48 10.14
C ILE A 51 5.05 -15.69 9.01
N ASP A 52 3.78 -15.43 9.29
CA ASP A 52 2.73 -15.28 8.30
C ASP A 52 2.78 -13.83 7.79
N MET A 53 3.12 -13.66 6.51
CA MET A 53 3.16 -12.36 5.81
C MET A 53 2.08 -12.29 4.72
N SER A 54 0.97 -13.02 4.90
CA SER A 54 -0.04 -13.16 3.86
C SER A 54 -0.75 -11.84 3.53
N ILE A 55 -0.86 -10.87 4.46
CA ILE A 55 -1.33 -9.51 4.12
C ILE A 55 -0.41 -8.87 3.08
N HIS A 56 0.92 -8.94 3.29
CA HIS A 56 1.88 -8.37 2.35
C HIS A 56 1.78 -9.05 0.97
N ALA A 57 1.74 -10.39 0.95
CA ALA A 57 1.62 -11.15 -0.28
C ALA A 57 0.31 -10.84 -1.03
N ALA A 58 -0.82 -10.71 -0.31
CA ALA A 58 -2.11 -10.36 -0.88
C ALA A 58 -2.08 -8.98 -1.56
N TYR A 59 -1.51 -7.97 -0.89
CA TYR A 59 -1.34 -6.64 -1.48
C TYR A 59 -0.48 -6.69 -2.76
N VAL A 60 0.67 -7.38 -2.73
CA VAL A 60 1.54 -7.53 -3.90
C VAL A 60 0.79 -8.19 -5.06
N ASN A 61 0.05 -9.26 -4.79
CA ASN A 61 -0.73 -9.96 -5.81
C ASN A 61 -1.85 -9.08 -6.39
N ALA A 62 -2.58 -8.36 -5.55
CA ALA A 62 -3.63 -7.44 -5.98
C ALA A 62 -3.07 -6.31 -6.87
N ILE A 63 -1.95 -5.71 -6.49
CA ILE A 63 -1.27 -4.68 -7.29
C ILE A 63 -0.83 -5.25 -8.64
N ARG A 64 -0.20 -6.43 -8.65
CA ARG A 64 0.25 -7.08 -9.87
C ARG A 64 -0.90 -7.49 -10.79
N ALA A 65 -2.04 -7.88 -10.26
CA ALA A 65 -3.23 -8.23 -11.02
C ALA A 65 -4.02 -7.01 -11.54
N ALA A 66 -3.81 -5.82 -10.95
CA ALA A 66 -4.54 -4.62 -11.32
C ALA A 66 -4.39 -4.27 -12.82
N GLN A 67 -5.53 -4.02 -13.46
CA GLN A 67 -5.62 -3.76 -14.90
C GLN A 67 -5.86 -2.29 -15.26
N ARG A 68 -6.66 -1.57 -14.46
CA ARG A 68 -7.17 -0.22 -14.80
C ARG A 68 -6.73 0.86 -13.82
N PHE A 69 -6.96 0.67 -12.53
CA PHE A 69 -6.56 1.64 -11.51
C PHE A 69 -6.39 0.95 -10.17
N ILE A 70 -5.76 1.66 -9.23
CA ILE A 70 -5.68 1.27 -7.82
C ILE A 70 -6.14 2.46 -6.97
N TYR A 71 -6.98 2.17 -5.98
CA TYR A 71 -7.37 3.12 -4.94
C TYR A 71 -6.91 2.60 -3.59
N ILE A 72 -6.22 3.43 -2.82
CA ILE A 72 -5.73 3.10 -1.48
C ILE A 72 -6.14 4.21 -0.54
N GLU A 73 -6.83 3.87 0.55
CA GLU A 73 -6.89 4.70 1.74
C GLU A 73 -6.10 4.00 2.84
N ASN A 74 -5.16 4.70 3.47
CA ASN A 74 -4.36 4.12 4.55
C ASN A 74 -3.91 5.20 5.53
N GLN A 75 -3.71 4.82 6.79
CA GLN A 75 -3.18 5.73 7.81
C GLN A 75 -1.70 6.07 7.55
N TYR A 76 -0.93 5.10 7.03
CA TYR A 76 0.48 5.27 6.72
C TYR A 76 0.78 4.83 5.29
N PHE A 77 1.66 5.57 4.63
CA PHE A 77 2.19 5.18 3.33
C PHE A 77 3.70 5.39 3.26
N LEU A 78 4.45 4.35 3.63
CA LEU A 78 5.91 4.34 3.56
C LEU A 78 6.42 2.91 3.35
N GLY A 79 7.54 2.78 2.65
CA GLY A 79 8.13 1.47 2.39
C GLY A 79 9.12 1.46 1.24
N SER A 80 9.56 0.25 0.91
CA SER A 80 10.58 -0.01 -0.11
C SER A 80 11.85 0.81 0.11
N SER A 81 12.28 0.95 1.38
CA SER A 81 13.40 1.84 1.74
C SER A 81 14.70 1.49 1.05
N TYR A 82 14.89 0.23 0.66
CA TYR A 82 16.06 -0.23 -0.10
C TYR A 82 16.29 0.55 -1.40
N ASN A 83 15.25 1.21 -1.95
CA ASN A 83 15.33 2.03 -3.16
C ASN A 83 15.19 3.54 -2.91
N TRP A 84 15.17 4.01 -1.66
CA TRP A 84 15.22 5.45 -1.37
C TRP A 84 16.61 6.03 -1.71
N ASN A 85 16.71 7.33 -2.00
CA ASN A 85 17.99 7.97 -2.31
C ASN A 85 18.98 7.88 -1.14
N GLN A 86 18.48 8.01 0.09
CA GLN A 86 19.24 7.90 1.33
C GLN A 86 18.55 6.91 2.29
N HIS A 87 19.22 6.53 3.38
CA HIS A 87 18.65 5.65 4.41
C HIS A 87 18.19 4.25 3.92
N LYS A 88 18.82 3.72 2.87
CA LYS A 88 18.48 2.42 2.27
C LYS A 88 18.48 1.22 3.23
N LYS A 89 19.25 1.32 4.32
CA LYS A 89 19.42 0.27 5.33
C LYS A 89 18.45 0.37 6.52
N LEU A 90 17.46 1.26 6.46
CA LEU A 90 16.51 1.49 7.57
C LEU A 90 15.59 0.29 7.84
N GLY A 91 15.38 -0.57 6.85
CA GLY A 91 14.69 -1.86 7.02
C GLY A 91 13.18 -1.81 6.76
N ALA A 92 12.63 -0.70 6.25
CA ALA A 92 11.25 -0.63 5.78
C ALA A 92 11.11 -1.30 4.40
N ASN A 93 11.36 -2.61 4.34
CA ASN A 93 11.58 -3.37 3.11
C ASN A 93 10.30 -3.93 2.47
N ASN A 94 9.11 -3.52 2.94
CA ASN A 94 7.88 -3.92 2.28
C ASN A 94 7.88 -3.45 0.81
N LEU A 95 7.36 -4.29 -0.09
CA LEU A 95 7.36 -4.06 -1.54
C LEU A 95 6.23 -3.16 -2.05
N ILE A 96 5.31 -2.72 -1.19
CA ILE A 96 4.03 -2.11 -1.65
C ILE A 96 4.26 -0.85 -2.50
N PRO A 97 5.05 0.15 -2.05
CA PRO A 97 5.35 1.31 -2.88
C PRO A 97 6.05 0.97 -4.21
N MET A 98 7.01 0.06 -4.18
CA MET A 98 7.76 -0.34 -5.38
C MET A 98 6.88 -1.08 -6.40
N GLU A 99 6.03 -2.00 -5.95
CA GLU A 99 5.11 -2.73 -6.84
C GLU A 99 4.13 -1.77 -7.54
N ILE A 100 3.64 -0.74 -6.83
CA ILE A 100 2.80 0.30 -7.42
C ILE A 100 3.58 1.09 -8.49
N ALA A 101 4.79 1.56 -8.15
CA ALA A 101 5.60 2.34 -9.09
C ALA A 101 5.97 1.54 -10.34
N LEU A 102 6.33 0.26 -10.17
CA LEU A 102 6.63 -0.64 -11.29
C LEU A 102 5.39 -0.99 -12.10
N LYS A 103 4.22 -1.18 -11.46
CA LYS A 103 2.95 -1.38 -12.18
C LYS A 103 2.66 -0.19 -13.10
N ILE A 104 2.78 1.03 -12.59
CA ILE A 104 2.60 2.26 -13.39
C ILE A 104 3.63 2.32 -14.51
N ALA A 105 4.93 2.15 -14.20
CA ALA A 105 6.00 2.16 -15.19
C ALA A 105 5.76 1.15 -16.33
N ASN A 106 5.30 -0.06 -16.00
CA ASN A 106 4.97 -1.08 -17.00
C ASN A 106 3.77 -0.68 -17.86
N LYS A 107 2.74 -0.04 -17.28
CA LYS A 107 1.58 0.46 -18.02
C LYS A 107 1.93 1.61 -18.96
N ILE A 108 2.80 2.53 -18.52
CA ILE A 108 3.39 3.59 -19.36
C ILE A 108 4.12 2.97 -20.56
N LYS A 109 5.00 1.99 -20.31
CA LYS A 109 5.76 1.29 -21.37
C LYS A 109 4.86 0.57 -22.37
N ALA A 110 3.75 0.02 -21.89
CA ALA A 110 2.73 -0.62 -22.72
C ALA A 110 1.79 0.39 -23.42
N LYS A 111 1.90 1.69 -23.12
CA LYS A 111 0.97 2.75 -23.56
C LYS A 111 -0.48 2.45 -23.17
N GLU A 112 -0.67 1.84 -22.01
CA GLU A 112 -1.98 1.51 -21.46
C GLU A 112 -2.36 2.51 -20.35
N ARG A 113 -3.60 2.99 -20.39
CA ARG A 113 -4.12 3.88 -19.35
C ARG A 113 -4.15 3.16 -18.00
N PHE A 114 -3.51 3.76 -17.00
CA PHE A 114 -3.53 3.30 -15.63
C PHE A 114 -3.33 4.44 -14.65
N SER A 115 -4.08 4.45 -13.54
CA SER A 115 -3.97 5.51 -12.54
C SER A 115 -4.01 4.94 -11.12
N VAL A 116 -3.30 5.58 -10.20
CA VAL A 116 -3.27 5.20 -8.80
C VAL A 116 -3.57 6.42 -7.94
N TYR A 117 -4.50 6.25 -7.01
CA TYR A 117 -4.95 7.28 -6.10
C TYR A 117 -4.73 6.81 -4.67
N ILE A 118 -4.00 7.59 -3.89
CA ILE A 118 -3.60 7.25 -2.53
C ILE A 118 -4.07 8.35 -1.60
N VAL A 119 -5.02 8.04 -0.73
CA VAL A 119 -5.52 8.93 0.30
C VAL A 119 -4.86 8.57 1.62
N ILE A 120 -4.21 9.56 2.22
CA ILE A 120 -3.50 9.46 3.49
C ILE A 120 -3.87 10.67 4.35
N PRO A 121 -3.79 10.58 5.69
CA PRO A 121 -4.06 11.74 6.52
C PRO A 121 -3.03 12.85 6.25
N MET A 122 -3.41 14.11 6.49
CA MET A 122 -2.53 15.27 6.27
C MET A 122 -1.23 15.16 7.09
N TRP A 123 -1.34 14.56 8.28
CA TRP A 123 -0.22 14.06 9.08
C TRP A 123 -0.70 12.83 9.87
N PRO A 124 0.20 11.92 10.26
CA PRO A 124 -0.19 10.75 11.07
C PRO A 124 -0.83 11.17 12.39
N GLU A 125 -1.79 10.37 12.85
CA GLU A 125 -2.48 10.60 14.11
C GLU A 125 -1.52 10.58 15.31
N GLY A 126 -1.72 11.49 16.26
CA GLY A 126 -0.89 11.61 17.47
C GLY A 126 -0.63 13.07 17.86
N ASP A 127 0.59 13.33 18.36
CA ASP A 127 1.08 14.64 18.75
C ASP A 127 1.05 15.68 17.62
N VAL A 128 1.21 16.96 17.98
CA VAL A 128 1.26 18.09 17.05
C VAL A 128 2.18 17.83 15.85
N PRO A 129 1.88 18.35 14.64
CA PRO A 129 2.67 18.08 13.43
C PRO A 129 4.17 18.39 13.57
N THR A 130 4.53 19.29 14.49
CA THR A 130 5.91 19.70 14.77
C THR A 130 6.69 18.72 15.64
N CYS A 131 6.08 17.66 16.18
CA CYS A 131 6.77 16.70 17.02
C CYS A 131 7.74 15.82 16.21
N VAL A 132 8.81 15.36 16.87
CA VAL A 132 9.90 14.60 16.22
C VAL A 132 9.39 13.31 15.57
N THR A 133 8.46 12.60 16.21
CA THR A 133 7.92 11.35 15.68
C THR A 133 7.11 11.57 14.40
N THR A 134 6.20 12.55 14.42
CA THR A 134 5.39 12.92 13.26
C THR A 134 6.26 13.39 12.10
N GLN A 135 7.21 14.29 12.36
CA GLN A 135 8.18 14.75 11.35
C GLN A 135 8.99 13.60 10.76
N ARG A 136 9.39 12.61 11.56
CA ARG A 136 10.14 11.45 11.08
C ARG A 136 9.30 10.53 10.19
N ILE A 137 8.03 10.33 10.52
CA ILE A 137 7.10 9.56 9.67
C ILE A 137 6.86 10.30 8.34
N LEU A 138 6.60 11.61 8.39
CA LEU A 138 6.44 12.45 7.20
C LEU A 138 7.69 12.43 6.32
N PHE A 139 8.89 12.42 6.92
CA PHE A 139 10.15 12.27 6.19
C PHE A 139 10.25 10.92 5.45
N TRP A 140 9.86 9.81 6.09
CA TRP A 140 9.84 8.49 5.43
C TRP A 140 8.79 8.38 4.34
N GLN A 141 7.62 8.97 4.56
CA GLN A 141 6.58 9.09 3.54
C GLN A 141 7.10 9.89 2.33
N TYR A 142 7.73 11.05 2.56
CA TYR A 142 8.34 11.85 1.51
C TYR A 142 9.37 11.06 0.70
N ASN A 143 10.31 10.36 1.35
CA ASN A 143 11.31 9.54 0.65
C ASN A 143 10.66 8.41 -0.18
N THR A 144 9.56 7.84 0.32
CA THR A 144 8.77 6.84 -0.42
C THR A 144 8.13 7.45 -1.67
N MET A 145 7.47 8.60 -1.54
CA MET A 145 6.86 9.33 -2.65
C MET A 145 7.89 9.74 -3.70
N GLN A 146 9.03 10.31 -3.27
CA GLN A 146 10.12 10.70 -4.16
C GLN A 146 10.66 9.51 -4.96
N MET A 147 10.85 8.36 -4.31
CA MET A 147 11.29 7.14 -4.98
C MET A 147 10.27 6.70 -6.04
N MET A 148 8.98 6.69 -5.71
CA MET A 148 7.94 6.26 -6.65
C MET A 148 7.84 7.20 -7.86
N TYR A 149 7.80 8.52 -7.63
CA TYR A 149 7.77 9.50 -8.70
C TYR A 149 9.02 9.41 -9.59
N GLY A 150 10.20 9.16 -9.01
CA GLY A 150 11.44 8.96 -9.78
C GLY A 150 11.39 7.73 -10.70
N VAL A 151 10.83 6.61 -10.23
CA VAL A 151 10.64 5.41 -11.07
C VAL A 151 9.66 5.67 -12.21
N ILE A 152 8.57 6.38 -11.95
CA ILE A 152 7.54 6.72 -12.95
C ILE A 152 8.11 7.70 -13.98
N TYR A 153 8.79 8.75 -13.53
CA TYR A 153 9.42 9.74 -14.41
C TYR A 153 10.43 9.09 -15.36
N LYS A 154 11.29 8.21 -14.84
CA LYS A 154 12.23 7.46 -15.67
C LYS A 154 11.52 6.61 -16.73
N ALA A 155 10.38 6.01 -16.40
CA ALA A 155 9.61 5.25 -17.38
C ALA A 155 9.04 6.13 -18.49
N LEU A 156 8.65 7.38 -18.19
CA LEU A 156 8.23 8.37 -19.19
C LEU A 156 9.39 8.75 -20.11
N GLU A 157 10.57 9.06 -19.56
CA GLU A 157 11.78 9.38 -20.33
C GLU A 157 12.17 8.23 -21.28
N GLU A 158 12.12 6.98 -20.79
CA GLU A 158 12.47 5.79 -21.58
C GLU A 158 11.59 5.57 -22.82
N VAL A 159 10.37 6.14 -22.84
CA VAL A 159 9.44 6.04 -23.96
C VAL A 159 9.18 7.38 -24.68
N GLY A 160 9.89 8.44 -24.30
CA GLY A 160 9.80 9.76 -24.94
C GLY A 160 8.49 10.51 -24.63
N LEU A 161 7.88 10.25 -23.48
CA LEU A 161 6.61 10.84 -23.05
C LEU A 161 6.76 11.91 -21.95
N GLU A 162 7.99 12.23 -21.53
CA GLU A 162 8.31 13.15 -20.43
C GLU A 162 7.93 14.62 -20.68
N LYS A 163 7.61 14.97 -21.94
CA LYS A 163 7.12 16.30 -22.33
C LYS A 163 5.60 16.37 -22.50
N GLU A 164 4.94 15.21 -22.53
CA GLU A 164 3.49 15.08 -22.75
C GLU A 164 2.76 14.80 -21.44
N TYR A 165 3.38 14.00 -20.55
CA TYR A 165 2.80 13.62 -19.27
C TYR A 165 3.75 13.88 -18.12
N GLU A 166 3.18 14.07 -16.94
CA GLU A 166 3.87 14.13 -15.67
C GLU A 166 3.59 12.86 -14.84
N PRO A 167 4.47 12.49 -13.89
CA PRO A 167 4.21 11.36 -12.99
C PRO A 167 2.87 11.43 -12.25
N GLN A 168 2.39 12.64 -11.96
CA GLN A 168 1.12 12.93 -11.29
C GLN A 168 -0.11 12.56 -12.14
N ASP A 169 0.02 12.45 -13.46
CA ASP A 169 -1.05 11.93 -14.32
C ASP A 169 -1.33 10.43 -14.04
N TYR A 170 -0.37 9.74 -13.40
CA TYR A 170 -0.44 8.32 -13.09
C TYR A 170 -0.53 8.01 -11.60
N LEU A 171 0.11 8.81 -10.73
CA LEU A 171 0.15 8.58 -9.29
C LEU A 171 -0.24 9.86 -8.53
N ASN A 172 -1.33 9.80 -7.78
CA ASN A 172 -1.86 10.94 -7.04
C ASN A 172 -1.92 10.64 -5.54
N PHE A 173 -1.50 11.62 -4.74
CA PHE A 173 -1.63 11.58 -3.27
C PHE A 173 -2.58 12.68 -2.81
N PHE A 174 -3.55 12.32 -1.97
CA PHE A 174 -4.51 13.25 -1.39
C PHE A 174 -4.56 13.11 0.12
N CYS A 175 -5.09 14.15 0.77
CA CYS A 175 -5.53 14.08 2.15
C CYS A 175 -6.95 14.63 2.27
N LEU A 176 -7.66 14.18 3.30
CA LEU A 176 -8.99 14.66 3.61
C LEU A 176 -8.90 15.85 4.56
N GLY A 177 -9.75 16.84 4.33
CA GLY A 177 -9.90 18.02 5.20
C GLY A 177 -11.34 18.52 5.15
N ASN A 178 -11.85 18.96 6.29
CA ASN A 178 -13.16 19.59 6.39
C ASN A 178 -13.00 21.03 6.90
N ARG A 179 -13.91 21.92 6.49
CA ARG A 179 -14.00 23.30 6.98
C ARG A 179 -15.45 23.72 6.99
N GLU A 180 -15.97 23.99 8.17
CA GLU A 180 -17.34 24.45 8.39
C GLU A 180 -17.34 25.96 8.64
N ALA A 181 -18.38 26.66 8.18
CA ALA A 181 -18.61 28.04 8.57
C ALA A 181 -19.03 28.08 10.05
N GLU A 182 -18.71 29.16 10.77
CA GLU A 182 -19.28 29.34 12.10
C GLU A 182 -20.80 29.47 11.99
N ASP A 183 -21.54 28.67 12.77
CA ASP A 183 -22.99 28.78 12.87
C ASP A 183 -23.35 30.18 13.40
N GLY A 184 -23.92 31.00 12.54
CA GLY A 184 -24.71 32.19 12.85
C GLY A 184 -24.27 33.06 14.03
N LYS A 185 -23.46 34.09 13.75
CA LYS A 185 -23.72 35.38 14.38
C LYS A 185 -25.14 35.81 13.98
N THR A 186 -26.11 35.50 14.83
CA THR A 186 -27.42 36.16 14.80
C THR A 186 -27.17 37.64 15.04
N LEU A 187 -27.19 38.42 13.96
CA LEU A 187 -27.25 39.88 14.05
C LEU A 187 -28.63 40.22 14.63
N LEU A 188 -28.66 40.48 15.94
CA LEU A 188 -29.67 41.33 16.57
C LEU A 188 -29.15 42.76 16.59
#